data_AF-A0A7R7I8B1-F1
#
_entry.id   AF-A0A7R7I8B1-F1
#
_cell.length_a   1.000
_cell.length_b   1.000
_cell.length_c   1.000
_cell.angle_alpha   90.00
_cell.angle_beta   90.00
_cell.angle_gamma   90.00
#
_symmetry.space_group_name_H-M   'P 1'
#
loop_
_entity.id
_entity.type
_entity.pdbx_description
1 polymer ?
#
loop_
_entity_poly.entity_id
_entity_poly.type
_entity_poly.pdbx_seq_one_letter_code
_entity_poly.pdbx_strand_id
1 'polypeptide(L)' 'MLYPGQVVTSDELEMLTRVYRSISQERGIPANSPRCEKVAVHIFKLFMNGLTEEDELLFAVRNRGPLVPADQIEQAHVN' A
#
# COMPACT_ATOMS: atom_id res chain seq x y z
N MET A 1 9.02 17.66 -8.45
CA MET A 1 8.86 16.71 -9.56
C MET A 1 7.38 16.51 -9.81
N LEU A 2 6.87 17.03 -10.94
CA LEU A 2 5.52 16.73 -11.39
C LEU A 2 5.57 15.33 -12.03
N TYR A 3 4.83 14.38 -11.48
CA TYR A 3 4.54 13.16 -12.20
C TYR A 3 3.70 13.59 -13.42
N PRO A 4 4.12 13.31 -14.67
CA PRO A 4 3.26 13.55 -15.82
C PRO A 4 1.94 12.83 -15.53
N GLY A 5 0.82 13.55 -15.65
CA GLY A 5 -0.48 13.09 -15.15
C GLY A 5 -0.86 11.74 -15.77
N GLN A 6 -0.59 10.65 -15.04
CA GLN A 6 -1.19 9.36 -15.34
C GLN A 6 -2.65 9.46 -14.96
N VAL A 7 -3.51 9.29 -15.95
CA VAL A 7 -4.94 9.16 -15.74
C VAL A 7 -5.17 7.74 -15.25
N VAL A 8 -5.69 7.62 -14.02
CA VAL A 8 -6.16 6.35 -13.49
C VAL A 8 -7.53 6.10 -14.09
N THR A 9 -7.65 5.00 -14.83
CA THR A 9 -8.92 4.52 -15.38
C THR A 9 -9.85 4.04 -14.28
N SER A 10 -11.15 3.89 -14.59
CA SER A 10 -12.12 3.36 -13.64
C SER A 10 -11.75 1.95 -13.16
N ASP A 11 -11.27 1.09 -14.06
CA ASP A 11 -10.87 -0.28 -13.74
C ASP A 11 -9.65 -0.33 -12.82
N GLU A 12 -8.66 0.54 -13.06
CA GLU A 12 -7.49 0.67 -12.19
C GLU A 12 -7.87 1.20 -10.81
N LEU A 13 -8.79 2.18 -10.74
CA LEU A 13 -9.28 2.70 -9.45
C LEU A 13 -10.04 1.63 -8.66
N GLU A 14 -10.85 0.80 -9.34
CA GLU A 14 -11.51 -0.34 -8.72
C GLU A 14 -10.51 -1.35 -8.17
N MET A 15 -9.50 -1.72 -8.95
CA MET A 15 -8.43 -2.62 -8.53
C MET A 15 -7.68 -2.05 -7.30
N LEU A 16 -7.26 -0.78 -7.35
CA LEU A 16 -6.58 -0.13 -6.22
C LEU A 16 -7.45 -0.12 -4.96
N THR A 17 -8.76 0.05 -5.12
CA THR A 17 -9.73 -0.02 -4.02
C THR A 17 -9.82 -1.42 -3.42
N ARG A 18 -9.79 -2.48 -4.25
CA ARG A 18 -9.77 -3.89 -3.79
C ARG A 18 -8.50 -4.21 -3.02
N VAL A 19 -7.34 -3.78 -3.53
CA VAL A 19 -6.05 -3.92 -2.83
C VAL A 19 -6.09 -3.21 -1.48
N TYR A 20 -6.55 -1.95 -1.46
CA TYR A 20 -6.65 -1.17 -0.23
C TYR A 20 -7.57 -1.81 0.82
N ARG A 21 -8.74 -2.32 0.39
CA ARG A 21 -9.69 -2.99 1.29
C ARG A 21 -9.11 -4.27 1.86
N SER A 22 -8.47 -5.09 1.03
CA SER A 22 -7.84 -6.35 1.45
C SER A 22 -6.77 -6.09 2.50
N ILE A 23 -5.86 -5.15 2.25
CA ILE A 23 -4.79 -4.79 3.19
C ILE A 23 -5.35 -4.18 4.49
N SER A 24 -6.37 -3.32 4.39
CA SER A 24 -6.98 -2.68 5.56
C SER A 24 -7.70 -3.70 6.45
N GLN A 25 -8.40 -4.67 5.85
CA GLN A 25 -9.04 -5.78 6.56
C GLN A 25 -8.00 -6.71 7.20
N GLU A 26 -6.98 -7.14 6.44
CA GLU A 26 -5.88 -7.98 6.93
C GLU A 26 -5.17 -7.36 8.14
N ARG A 27 -5.00 -6.04 8.14
CA ARG A 27 -4.28 -5.30 9.20
C ARG A 27 -5.18 -4.72 10.28
N GLY A 28 -6.50 -4.94 10.20
CA GLY A 28 -7.47 -4.37 11.14
C GLY A 28 -7.46 -2.84 11.21
N ILE A 29 -7.16 -2.16 10.09
CA ILE A 29 -7.01 -0.71 10.06
C ILE A 29 -8.39 -0.05 9.86
N PRO A 30 -8.84 0.83 10.77
CA PRO A 30 -10.08 1.57 10.58
C PRO A 30 -9.97 2.54 9.39
N ALA A 31 -11.04 2.63 8.59
CA ALA A 31 -11.10 3.49 7.41
C ALA A 31 -10.83 4.98 7.71
N ASN A 32 -11.20 5.45 8.90
CA ASN A 32 -11.05 6.85 9.30
C ASN A 32 -9.72 7.13 10.02
N SER A 33 -8.75 6.22 9.95
CA SER A 33 -7.46 6.39 10.62
C SER A 33 -6.42 7.01 9.69
N PRO A 34 -5.49 7.84 10.21
CA PRO A 34 -4.33 8.31 9.44
C PRO A 34 -3.46 7.17 8.89
N ARG A 35 -3.55 5.99 9.52
CA ARG A 35 -2.84 4.78 9.07
C ARG A 35 -3.44 4.23 7.77
N CYS A 36 -4.75 4.36 7.56
CA CYS A 36 -5.42 3.99 6.31
C CYS A 36 -4.94 4.88 5.16
N GLU A 37 -4.82 6.19 5.37
CA GLU A 37 -4.31 7.12 4.35
C GLU A 37 -2.89 6.74 3.91
N LYS A 38 -2.03 6.36 4.86
CA LYS A 38 -0.67 5.87 4.56
C LYS A 38 -0.68 4.59 3.71
N VAL A 39 -1.63 3.69 3.94
CA VAL A 39 -1.81 2.48 3.11
C VAL A 39 -2.21 2.86 1.69
N ALA A 40 -3.22 3.72 1.53
CA ALA A 40 -3.68 4.17 0.23
C ALA A 40 -2.57 4.88 -0.57
N VAL A 41 -1.83 5.80 0.08
CA VAL A 41 -0.68 6.49 -0.54
C VAL A 41 0.41 5.50 -0.93
N HIS A 42 0.69 4.49 -0.10
CA HIS A 42 1.71 3.50 -0.40
C HIS A 42 1.34 2.63 -1.61
N ILE A 43 0.11 2.13 -1.65
CA ILE A 43 -0.43 1.39 -2.80
C ILE A 43 -0.33 2.24 -4.07
N PHE A 44 -0.77 3.50 -3.99
CA PHE A 44 -0.75 4.42 -5.12
C PHE A 44 0.67 4.68 -5.63
N LYS A 45 1.65 4.83 -4.73
CA LYS A 45 3.07 4.98 -5.12
C LYS A 45 3.60 3.75 -5.84
N LEU A 46 3.27 2.54 -5.39
CA LEU A 46 3.69 1.31 -6.06
C LEU A 46 3.10 1.22 -7.46
N PHE A 47 1.82 1.57 -7.61
CA PHE A 47 1.14 1.63 -8.90
C PHE A 47 1.79 2.63 -9.86
N MET A 48 2.03 3.86 -9.40
CA MET A 48 2.73 4.88 -10.18
C MET A 48 4.17 4.50 -10.54
N ASN A 49 4.77 3.56 -9.82
CA ASN A 49 6.09 3.00 -10.12
C ASN A 49 6.05 1.79 -11.06
N GLY A 50 4.88 1.45 -11.61
CA GLY A 50 4.70 0.43 -12.64
C GLY A 50 4.18 -0.92 -12.15
N LEU A 51 3.79 -1.06 -10.88
CA LEU A 51 3.10 -2.27 -10.41
C LEU A 51 1.61 -2.13 -10.72
N THR A 52 1.18 -2.62 -11.88
CA THR A 52 -0.18 -2.43 -12.39
C THR A 52 -1.11 -3.60 -12.08
N GLU A 53 -0.57 -4.76 -11.70
CA GLU A 53 -1.35 -5.97 -11.42
C GLU A 53 -1.76 -6.06 -9.94
N GLU A 54 -2.98 -6.55 -9.69
CA GLU A 54 -3.57 -6.65 -8.34
C GLU A 54 -2.72 -7.53 -7.40
N ASP A 55 -2.33 -8.72 -7.86
CA ASP A 55 -1.54 -9.66 -7.07
C ASP A 55 -0.13 -9.14 -6.77
N GLU A 56 0.50 -8.45 -7.72
CA GLU A 56 1.81 -7.83 -7.53
C GLU A 56 1.74 -6.71 -6.50
N LEU A 57 0.69 -5.89 -6.54
CA LEU A 57 0.44 -4.84 -5.56
C LEU A 57 0.17 -5.43 -4.17
N LEU A 58 -0.67 -6.46 -4.06
CA LEU A 58 -0.91 -7.15 -2.79
C LEU A 58 0.39 -7.74 -2.22
N PHE A 59 1.15 -8.45 -3.04
CA PHE A 59 2.44 -9.00 -2.65
C PHE A 59 3.41 -7.90 -2.21
N ALA A 60 3.53 -6.82 -2.98
CA ALA A 60 4.41 -5.71 -2.68
C ALA A 60 3.99 -4.99 -1.40
N VAL A 61 2.71 -4.70 -1.17
CA VAL A 61 2.25 -3.98 0.03
C VAL A 61 2.42 -4.82 1.30
N ARG A 62 2.25 -6.14 1.19
CA ARG A 62 2.48 -7.09 2.29
C ARG A 62 3.96 -7.17 2.65
N ASN A 63 4.86 -7.20 1.67
CA ASN A 63 6.28 -7.50 1.87
C ASN A 63 7.22 -6.28 1.81
N ARG A 64 6.77 -5.16 1.22
CA ARG A 64 7.52 -3.91 1.04
C ARG A 64 6.61 -2.76 1.44
N GLY A 65 6.74 -2.26 2.66
CA GLY A 65 6.02 -1.06 3.05
C GLY A 65 6.59 -0.32 4.26
N PRO A 66 6.38 1.01 4.34
CA PRO A 66 6.78 1.87 5.46
C PRO A 66 5.92 1.65 6.73
N LEU A 67 5.17 0.55 6.76
CA LEU A 67 4.20 0.18 7.78
C LEU A 67 4.69 -0.98 8.66
N VAL A 68 5.97 -1.34 8.54
CA VAL A 68 6.69 -2.04 9.62
C VAL A 68 6.43 -1.22 10.89
N PRO A 69 5.76 -1.77 11.91
CA PRO A 69 5.69 -1.12 13.20
C PRO A 69 7.13 -0.86 13.64
N ALA A 70 7.45 0.36 14.09
CA ALA A 70 8.80 0.68 14.58
C ALA A 70 9.29 -0.32 15.65
N ASP A 71 8.37 -0.99 16.36
CA ASP A 71 8.62 -2.07 17.32
C ASP A 71 9.29 -3.34 16.75
N GLN A 72 9.36 -3.53 15.43
CA GLN A 72 10.06 -4.68 14.82
C GLN A 72 11.49 -4.36 14.36
N ILE A 73 11.94 -3.10 14.44
CA ILE A 73 13.30 -2.74 14.02
C ILE A 73 14.32 -2.98 15.15
N GLU A 74 13.89 -3.10 16.41
CA GLU A 74 14.78 -3.35 17.56
C GLU A 74 15.11 -4.83 17.84
N GLN A 75 14.46 -5.80 17.19
CA GLN A 75 14.74 -7.24 17.46
C GLN A 75 15.67 -7.91 16.43
N ALA A 76 16.21 -7.19 15.46
CA ALA A 76 17.15 -7.75 14.48
C ALA A 76 18.64 -7.60 14.87
N HIS A 77 18.96 -7.23 16.13
CA HIS A 77 20.37 -7.09 16.56
C HIS A 77 20.73 -7.70 17.92
N VAL A 78 20.02 -8.72 18.42
CA VAL A 78 20.56 -9.57 19.50
C VAL A 78 20.14 -11.03 19.31
N ASN A 79 20.99 -11.80 18.66
CA ASN A 79 21.53 -13.07 19.16
C ASN A 79 22.68 -13.52 18.26
#